data_AF-A0A7L3NKV6-F1
#
_entry.id   AF-A0A7L3NKV6-F1
#
_cell.length_a   1.000
_cell.length_b   1.000
_cell.length_c   1.000
_cell.angle_alpha   90.00
_cell.angle_beta   90.00
_cell.angle_gamma   90.00
#
_symmetry.space_group_name_H-M   'P 1'
#
loop_
_entity.id
_entity.type
_entity.pdbx_description
1 polymer ?
#
loop_
_entity_poly.entity_id
_entity_poly.type
_entity_poly.pdbx_seq_one_letter_code
_entity_poly.pdbx_strand_id
1 'polypeptide(L)'
;MTQRVYLVVLLTCLGLMCPVVTGIFMDKLASKKLCVDDDCVYTISLARAEEDYNAPDCRFINIKKGQLIYVYSKLVKEKDSGEFWAGSVYGEQYEDHMGTVGYFPSSIVSEQHVYQDANKSVPTT
;
A
#
# COMPACT_ATOMS: atom_id res chain seq x y z
N MET A 1 42.59 -12.64 -38.22
CA MET A 1 41.42 -11.78 -38.55
C MET A 1 40.14 -12.35 -37.94
N THR A 2 39.86 -13.63 -38.18
CA THR A 2 38.73 -14.41 -37.62
C THR A 2 38.58 -14.38 -36.10
N GLN A 3 39.66 -14.51 -35.31
CA GLN A 3 39.57 -14.53 -33.84
C GLN A 3 39.10 -13.20 -33.22
N ARG A 4 39.46 -12.05 -33.83
CA ARG A 4 38.97 -10.74 -33.40
C ARG A 4 37.49 -10.56 -33.72
N VAL A 5 37.04 -11.09 -34.86
CA VAL A 5 35.62 -11.08 -35.25
C VAL A 5 34.79 -11.90 -34.26
N TYR A 6 35.26 -13.10 -33.88
CA TYR A 6 34.57 -13.91 -32.86
C TYR A 6 34.49 -13.21 -31.49
N LEU A 7 35.56 -12.55 -31.05
CA LEU A 7 35.57 -11.85 -29.77
C LEU A 7 34.56 -10.68 -29.76
N VAL A 8 34.48 -9.93 -30.87
CA VAL A 8 33.52 -8.83 -31.03
C VAL A 8 32.08 -9.34 -31.09
N VAL A 9 31.84 -10.45 -31.79
CA VAL A 9 30.51 -11.10 -31.82
C VAL A 9 30.12 -11.61 -30.43
N LEU A 10 31.06 -12.16 -29.67
CA LEU A 10 30.80 -12.64 -28.31
C LEU A 10 30.48 -11.48 -27.35
N LEU A 11 31.25 -10.38 -27.42
CA LEU A 11 31.04 -9.16 -26.63
C LEU A 11 29.72 -8.46 -26.95
N THR A 12 29.33 -8.42 -28.23
CA THR A 12 28.04 -7.85 -28.66
C THR A 12 26.86 -8.71 -28.24
N CYS A 13 26.98 -10.05 -28.28
CA CYS A 13 25.95 -10.95 -27.75
C CYS A 13 25.80 -10.86 -26.22
N LEU A 14 26.88 -10.67 -25.46
CA LEU A 14 26.80 -10.48 -24.01
C LEU A 14 26.17 -9.13 -23.63
N GLY A 15 26.44 -8.06 -24.39
CA GLY A 15 25.84 -6.74 -24.16
C GLY A 15 24.34 -6.67 -24.47
N LEU A 16 23.85 -7.52 -25.39
CA LEU A 16 22.44 -7.55 -25.80
C LEU A 16 21.53 -8.32 -24.82
N MET A 17 22.10 -9.05 -23.86
CA MET A 17 21.37 -9.87 -22.88
C MET A 17 21.20 -9.16 -21.52
N CYS A 18 21.26 -7.84 -21.49
CA CYS A 18 20.71 -7.10 -20.34
C CYS A 18 19.18 -7.06 -20.51
N PRO A 19 18.39 -7.83 -19.74
CA PRO A 19 16.96 -7.60 -19.71
C PRO A 19 16.77 -6.15 -19.24
N VAL A 20 16.20 -5.32 -20.10
CA VAL A 20 15.67 -4.04 -19.68
C VAL A 20 14.55 -4.37 -18.70
N VAL A 21 14.85 -4.33 -17.40
CA VAL A 21 13.86 -4.48 -16.34
C VAL A 21 12.98 -3.25 -16.41
N THR A 22 11.91 -3.36 -17.20
CA THR A 22 10.83 -2.37 -17.18
C THR A 22 10.03 -2.64 -15.92
N GLY A 23 10.07 -1.70 -14.97
CA GLY A 23 9.20 -1.77 -13.79
C GLY A 23 7.75 -1.78 -14.23
N ILE A 24 6.92 -2.62 -13.60
CA ILE A 24 5.48 -2.60 -13.82
C ILE A 24 4.94 -1.32 -13.16
N PHE A 25 4.34 -0.43 -13.95
CA PHE A 25 3.66 0.74 -13.41
C PHE A 25 2.38 0.30 -12.69
N MET A 26 2.24 0.68 -11.42
CA MET A 26 1.06 0.39 -10.63
C MET A 26 0.26 1.68 -10.46
N ASP A 27 -0.98 1.67 -10.95
CA ASP A 27 -1.88 2.80 -10.82
C ASP A 27 -2.26 3.08 -9.36
N LYS A 28 -2.64 4.34 -9.10
CA LYS A 28 -3.16 4.78 -7.80
C LYS A 28 -4.47 4.04 -7.49
N LEU A 29 -4.65 3.66 -6.23
CA LEU A 29 -5.89 3.02 -5.77
C LEU A 29 -7.10 3.98 -5.80
N ALA A 30 -6.84 5.28 -5.65
CA ALA A 30 -7.79 6.38 -5.80
C ALA A 30 -7.00 7.68 -6.04
N SER A 31 -7.62 8.70 -6.64
CA SER A 31 -7.04 10.05 -6.82
C SER A 31 -7.16 10.93 -5.57
N LYS A 32 -8.09 10.60 -4.66
CA LYS A 32 -8.37 11.37 -3.45
C LYS A 32 -8.53 10.47 -2.23
N LYS A 33 -8.21 11.03 -1.07
CA LYS A 33 -8.41 10.42 0.25
C LYS A 33 -9.07 11.42 1.19
N LEU A 34 -9.79 10.91 2.17
CA LEU A 34 -10.37 11.66 3.27
C LEU A 34 -9.47 11.52 4.49
N CYS A 35 -9.13 12.66 5.09
CA CYS A 35 -8.30 12.79 6.27
C CYS A 35 -8.94 13.76 7.27
N VAL A 36 -8.39 13.77 8.48
CA VAL A 36 -8.76 14.73 9.54
C VAL A 36 -8.19 16.12 9.20
N ASP A 37 -6.97 16.15 8.68
CA ASP A 37 -6.18 17.33 8.37
C ASP A 37 -5.52 17.19 6.99
N ASP A 38 -4.90 18.28 6.49
CA ASP A 38 -4.33 18.32 5.14
C ASP A 38 -3.10 17.40 4.97
N ASP A 39 -2.40 17.10 6.06
CA ASP A 39 -1.21 16.25 6.08
C ASP A 39 -1.52 14.79 6.45
N CYS A 40 -2.79 14.49 6.79
CA CYS A 40 -3.25 13.18 7.25
C CYS A 40 -2.44 12.62 8.44
N VAL A 41 -2.00 13.50 9.34
CA VAL A 41 -1.18 13.10 10.49
C VAL A 41 -2.02 12.61 11.67
N TYR A 42 -3.29 13.02 11.76
CA TYR A 42 -4.17 12.59 12.85
C TYR A 42 -4.92 11.30 12.51
N THR A 43 -5.04 10.42 13.51
CA THR A 43 -5.87 9.22 13.44
C THR A 43 -7.35 9.59 13.38
N ILE A 44 -8.06 9.00 12.42
CA ILE A 44 -9.51 9.11 12.25
C ILE A 44 -10.21 8.25 13.30
N SER A 45 -9.85 6.97 13.37
CA SER A 45 -10.54 5.98 14.19
C SER A 45 -9.65 4.80 14.56
N LEU A 46 -10.09 4.07 15.59
CA LEU A 46 -9.59 2.75 15.94
C LEU A 46 -10.60 1.71 15.43
N ALA A 47 -10.15 0.80 14.58
CA ALA A 47 -10.96 -0.28 14.03
C ALA A 47 -10.47 -1.65 14.51
N ARG A 48 -11.37 -2.62 14.59
CA ARG A 48 -11.05 -4.03 14.87
C ARG A 48 -11.23 -4.85 13.61
N ALA A 49 -10.26 -5.71 13.31
CA ALA A 49 -10.36 -6.64 12.20
C ALA A 49 -11.35 -7.77 12.50
N GLU A 50 -12.31 -7.98 11.61
CA GLU A 50 -13.31 -9.05 11.70
C GLU A 50 -12.88 -10.32 10.96
N GLU A 51 -11.95 -10.18 10.03
CA GLU A 51 -11.44 -11.22 9.15
C GLU A 51 -9.91 -11.14 8.99
N ASP A 52 -9.30 -12.25 8.60
CA ASP A 52 -7.90 -12.27 8.17
C ASP A 52 -7.78 -11.65 6.77
N TYR A 53 -6.70 -10.92 6.53
CA TYR A 53 -6.38 -10.36 5.23
C TYR A 53 -4.89 -10.48 4.94
N ASN A 54 -4.58 -11.11 3.81
CA ASN A 54 -3.22 -11.26 3.31
C ASN A 54 -2.99 -10.21 2.22
N ALA A 55 -1.97 -9.36 2.42
CA ALA A 55 -1.62 -8.29 1.50
C ALA A 55 -1.23 -8.88 0.12
N PRO A 56 -1.87 -8.45 -0.98
CA PRO A 56 -1.53 -8.94 -2.32
C PRO A 56 -0.21 -8.35 -2.85
N ASP A 57 0.14 -7.14 -2.39
CA ASP A 57 1.37 -6.44 -2.74
C ASP A 57 1.80 -5.50 -1.59
N CYS A 58 2.95 -4.84 -1.74
CA CYS A 58 3.57 -4.03 -0.69
C CYS A 58 2.80 -2.75 -0.31
N ARG A 59 1.77 -2.34 -1.06
CA ARG A 59 0.93 -1.20 -0.71
C ARG A 59 -0.04 -1.55 0.42
N PHE A 60 -0.31 -2.84 0.61
CA PHE A 60 -1.26 -3.36 1.59
C PHE A 60 -0.54 -3.92 2.81
N ILE A 61 -1.25 -3.99 3.94
CA ILE A 61 -0.75 -4.61 5.17
C ILE A 61 -1.46 -5.94 5.44
N ASN A 62 -0.72 -6.90 6.00
CA ASN A 62 -1.33 -8.11 6.53
C ASN A 62 -2.09 -7.79 7.82
N ILE A 63 -3.30 -8.33 7.95
CA ILE A 63 -4.16 -8.15 9.10
C ILE A 63 -4.66 -9.52 9.54
N LYS A 64 -4.67 -9.74 10.86
CA LYS A 64 -5.28 -10.89 11.51
C LYS A 64 -6.55 -10.50 12.22
N LYS A 65 -7.53 -11.40 12.17
CA LYS A 65 -8.80 -11.24 12.88
C LYS A 65 -8.54 -10.92 14.36
N GLY A 66 -9.25 -9.91 14.87
CA GLY A 66 -9.14 -9.44 16.24
C GLY A 66 -8.10 -8.35 16.46
N GLN A 67 -7.14 -8.14 15.53
CA GLN A 67 -6.19 -7.03 15.64
C GLN A 67 -6.89 -5.68 15.62
N LEU A 68 -6.32 -4.73 16.36
CA LEU A 68 -6.75 -3.34 16.35
C LEU A 68 -5.92 -2.57 15.32
N ILE A 69 -6.51 -1.59 14.67
CA ILE A 69 -5.90 -0.83 13.57
C ILE A 69 -6.21 0.64 13.77
N TYR A 70 -5.17 1.48 13.80
CA TYR A 70 -5.34 2.92 13.68
C TYR A 70 -5.55 3.29 12.22
N VAL A 71 -6.67 3.96 11.93
CA VAL A 71 -7.03 4.43 10.60
C VAL A 71 -6.61 5.88 10.43
N TYR A 72 -5.80 6.18 9.42
CA TYR A 72 -5.29 7.54 9.15
C TYR A 72 -5.94 8.21 7.94
N SER A 73 -6.35 7.42 6.94
CA SER A 73 -7.09 7.96 5.79
C SER A 73 -8.07 6.96 5.19
N LYS A 74 -9.15 7.46 4.59
CA LYS A 74 -10.16 6.66 3.89
C LYS A 74 -10.14 7.04 2.41
N LEU A 75 -9.81 6.13 1.49
CA LEU A 75 -9.78 6.47 0.06
C LEU A 75 -11.19 6.79 -0.45
N VAL A 76 -11.29 7.80 -1.30
CA VAL A 76 -12.54 8.12 -1.98
C VAL A 76 -12.74 7.09 -3.09
N LYS A 77 -13.85 6.37 -3.05
CA LYS A 77 -14.20 5.37 -4.06
C LYS A 77 -14.32 6.03 -5.43
N GLU A 78 -13.66 5.44 -6.42
CA GLU A 78 -13.77 5.79 -7.82
C GLU A 78 -14.56 4.71 -8.58
N LYS A 79 -14.93 5.03 -9.82
CA LYS A 79 -15.60 4.06 -10.68
C LYS A 79 -14.65 2.88 -10.89
N ASP A 80 -15.11 1.69 -10.53
CA ASP A 80 -14.36 0.42 -10.62
C ASP A 80 -13.21 0.24 -9.60
N SER A 81 -13.10 1.10 -8.58
CA SER A 81 -12.15 0.91 -7.47
C SER A 81 -12.80 0.30 -6.22
N GLY A 82 -12.02 -0.46 -5.47
CA GLY A 82 -12.43 -0.95 -4.14
C GLY A 82 -12.46 0.16 -3.09
N GLU A 83 -13.13 -0.10 -1.97
CA GLU A 83 -13.18 0.81 -0.81
C GLU A 83 -12.06 0.44 0.18
N PHE A 84 -10.94 1.16 0.07
CA PHE A 84 -9.75 0.93 0.88
C PHE A 84 -9.51 2.06 1.88
N TRP A 85 -9.07 1.69 3.08
CA TRP A 85 -8.55 2.63 4.08
C TRP A 85 -7.06 2.39 4.28
N ALA A 86 -6.35 3.39 4.79
CA ALA A 86 -4.94 3.29 5.16
C ALA A 86 -4.78 3.39 6.67
N GLY A 87 -3.98 2.49 7.24
CA GLY A 87 -3.80 2.40 8.67
C GLY A 87 -2.58 1.57 9.05
N SER A 88 -2.35 1.45 10.35
CA SER A 88 -1.30 0.61 10.92
C SER A 88 -1.89 -0.28 12.01
N VAL A 89 -1.47 -1.54 12.05
CA VAL A 89 -1.84 -2.46 13.12
C VAL A 89 -1.31 -1.93 14.46
N TYR A 90 -2.18 -1.89 15.45
CA TYR A 90 -1.85 -1.62 16.84
C TYR A 90 -1.16 -2.85 17.43
N GLY A 91 0.09 -2.70 17.86
CA GLY A 91 0.81 -3.74 18.59
C GLY A 91 0.87 -3.39 20.08
N GLU A 92 0.47 -4.32 20.95
CA GLU A 92 0.75 -4.22 22.40
C GLU A 92 2.20 -4.63 22.73
N GLN A 93 2.82 -5.42 21.84
CA GLN A 93 4.22 -5.83 21.87
C GLN A 93 4.82 -5.58 20.49
N TYR A 94 6.16 -5.46 20.42
CA TYR A 94 6.88 -5.28 19.16
C TYR A 94 6.58 -6.45 18.20
N GLU A 95 5.60 -6.27 17.31
CA GLU A 95 5.38 -7.11 16.15
C GLU A 95 6.08 -6.49 14.93
N ASP A 96 6.58 -7.33 14.03
CA ASP A 96 7.39 -6.93 12.86
C ASP A 96 6.71 -5.93 11.91
N HIS A 97 5.40 -5.68 12.09
CA HIS A 97 4.60 -4.75 11.29
C HIS A 97 4.08 -3.53 12.08
N MET A 98 4.43 -3.39 13.36
CA MET A 98 4.01 -2.25 14.17
C MET A 98 4.60 -0.95 13.59
N GLY A 99 3.71 -0.02 13.22
CA GLY A 99 4.10 1.26 12.61
C GLY A 99 4.22 1.25 11.08
N THR A 100 4.04 0.10 10.41
CA THR A 100 3.91 0.08 8.95
C THR A 100 2.51 0.54 8.55
N VAL A 101 2.44 1.59 7.73
CA VAL A 101 1.18 2.07 7.16
C VAL A 101 0.96 1.41 5.81
N GLY A 102 -0.23 0.85 5.60
CA GLY A 102 -0.66 0.40 4.29
C GLY A 102 -2.17 0.29 4.18
N TYR A 103 -2.61 -0.09 2.98
CA TYR A 103 -4.02 -0.18 2.64
C TYR A 103 -4.63 -1.51 3.07
N PHE A 104 -5.94 -1.49 3.33
CA PHE A 104 -6.76 -2.67 3.54
C PHE A 104 -8.22 -2.37 3.18
N PRO A 105 -9.03 -3.38 2.82
CA PRO A 105 -10.46 -3.17 2.54
C PRO A 105 -11.18 -2.68 3.79
N SER A 106 -12.01 -1.65 3.66
CA SER A 106 -12.82 -1.18 4.79
C SER A 106 -13.84 -2.21 5.27
N SER A 107 -14.25 -3.14 4.40
CA SER A 107 -15.27 -4.16 4.69
C SER A 107 -14.83 -5.23 5.68
N ILE A 108 -13.53 -5.41 5.91
CA ILE A 108 -13.00 -6.44 6.81
C ILE A 108 -12.78 -5.94 8.24
N VAL A 109 -13.12 -4.68 8.52
CA VAL A 109 -12.95 -4.06 9.85
C VAL A 109 -14.25 -3.45 10.34
N SER A 110 -14.38 -3.33 11.65
CA SER A 110 -15.44 -2.60 12.32
C SER A 110 -14.84 -1.44 13.14
N GLU A 111 -15.28 -0.20 12.90
CA GLU A 111 -14.84 0.95 13.70
C GLU A 111 -15.33 0.81 15.15
N GLN A 112 -14.40 0.76 16.09
CA GLN A 112 -14.68 0.64 17.52
C GLN A 112 -14.83 2.02 18.17
N HIS A 113 -14.00 2.97 17.74
CA HIS A 113 -13.99 4.32 18.26
C HIS A 113 -13.55 5.30 17.17
N VAL A 114 -14.30 6.37 16.97
CA VAL A 114 -13.95 7.47 16.07
C VAL A 114 -13.40 8.61 16.91
N TYR A 115 -12.15 8.97 16.69
CA TYR A 115 -11.50 10.10 17.38
C TYR A 115 -11.91 11.42 16.74
N GLN A 116 -11.87 11.49 15.41
CA GLN A 116 -12.18 12.69 14.63
C GLN A 116 -12.77 12.31 13.27
N ASP A 117 -13.68 13.14 12.77
CA ASP A 117 -14.30 12.95 11.46
C ASP A 117 -13.34 13.30 10.32
N ALA A 118 -13.25 12.41 9.33
CA ALA A 118 -12.42 12.60 8.14
C ALA A 118 -13.16 13.40 7.05
N ASN A 119 -13.21 14.72 7.19
CA ASN A 119 -13.95 15.60 6.27
C ASN A 119 -13.05 16.31 5.24
N LYS A 120 -11.72 16.25 5.38
CA LYS A 120 -10.77 16.90 4.47
C LYS A 120 -10.46 15.98 3.31
N SER A 121 -10.84 16.40 2.11
CA SER A 121 -10.48 15.70 0.87
C SER A 121 -9.17 16.24 0.34
N VAL A 122 -8.16 15.37 0.29
CA VAL A 122 -6.82 15.69 -0.22
C VAL A 122 -6.46 14.74 -1.38
N PRO A 123 -5.64 15.18 -2.34
CA PRO A 123 -5.16 14.30 -3.41
C PRO A 123 -4.25 13.20 -2.85
N THR A 124 -4.27 12.04 -3.49
CA THR A 124 -3.32 10.96 -3.21
C THR A 124 -2.00 11.22 -3.92
N THR A 125 -0.89 10.94 -3.23
CA THR A 125 0.47 11.09 -3.78
C THR A 125 0.84 9.89 -4.64
#